data_AF-A0A661ZLZ1-F1
#
_entry.id   AF-A0A661ZLZ1-F1
#
_cell.length_a   1.000
_cell.length_b   1.000
_cell.length_c   1.000
_cell.angle_alpha   90.00
_cell.angle_beta   90.00
_cell.angle_gamma   90.00
#
_symmetry.space_group_name_H-M   'P 1'
#
loop_
_entity.id
_entity.type
_entity.pdbx_description
1 polymer ?
#
loop_
_entity_poly.entity_id
_entity_poly.type
_entity_poly.pdbx_seq_one_letter_code
_entity_poly.pdbx_strand_id
1 'polypeptide(L)'
;DDPNEADKVDVVIIELKKLGLNLAKQEEIISQLKQRARRLVKYFPNKIQRVWFYGVIDFSKEFIIYLKENDYFEIYSKDKAFYGEEKIISIDKDSHNQVFVGINLISFDAFWKDAESRNSTFLKILKDGFRKHKPSIN
;
A
#
# COMPACT_ATOMS: atom_id res chain seq x y z
N ASP A 1 -17.93 19.03 14.02
CA ASP A 1 -16.99 18.16 14.76
C ASP A 1 -17.58 17.88 16.13
N ASP A 2 -18.08 16.65 16.33
CA ASP A 2 -18.57 16.17 17.62
C ASP A 2 -17.37 15.64 18.42
N PRO A 3 -17.03 16.22 19.59
CA PRO A 3 -15.89 15.78 20.41
C PRO A 3 -16.05 14.36 20.99
N ASN A 4 -17.21 13.71 20.81
CA ASN A 4 -17.47 12.33 21.21
C ASN A 4 -17.35 11.31 20.06
N GLU A 5 -17.19 11.75 18.81
CA GLU A 5 -16.87 10.85 17.70
C GLU A 5 -15.36 10.58 17.71
N ALA A 6 -14.95 9.35 18.01
CA ALA A 6 -13.54 8.98 17.89
C ALA A 6 -13.10 9.02 16.41
N ASP A 7 -11.95 9.64 16.16
CA ASP A 7 -11.39 9.81 14.82
C ASP A 7 -11.28 8.48 14.05
N LYS A 8 -11.60 8.55 12.76
CA LYS A 8 -11.35 7.45 11.83
C LYS A 8 -9.87 7.34 11.52
N VAL A 9 -9.39 6.12 11.29
CA VAL A 9 -7.98 5.83 11.01
C VAL A 9 -7.77 5.28 9.61
N ASP A 10 -6.60 5.57 9.04
CA ASP A 10 -6.05 4.87 7.88
C ASP A 10 -5.29 3.63 8.37
N VAL A 11 -5.55 2.48 7.75
CA VAL A 11 -4.86 1.22 8.07
C VAL A 11 -3.89 0.86 6.96
N VAL A 12 -2.63 0.60 7.32
CA VAL A 12 -1.61 0.12 6.38
C VAL A 12 -1.28 -1.34 6.69
N ILE A 13 -1.31 -2.19 5.67
CA ILE A 13 -1.00 -3.61 5.79
C ILE A 13 0.11 -3.95 4.80
N ILE A 14 1.18 -4.53 5.30
CA ILE A 14 2.31 -4.96 4.49
C ILE A 14 2.37 -6.48 4.54
N GLU A 15 2.41 -7.13 3.39
CA GLU A 15 2.51 -8.57 3.28
C GLU A 15 3.66 -8.96 2.35
N LEU A 16 4.55 -9.82 2.86
CA LEU A 16 5.67 -10.36 2.11
C LEU A 16 5.31 -11.76 1.62
N LYS A 17 5.39 -11.99 0.31
CA LYS A 17 5.08 -13.30 -0.28
C LYS A 17 6.35 -14.03 -0.69
N LYS A 18 6.30 -15.36 -0.69
CA LYS A 18 7.43 -16.18 -1.16
C LYS A 18 7.73 -15.86 -2.63
N LEU A 19 9.01 -15.90 -3.02
CA LEU A 19 9.44 -15.78 -4.41
C LEU A 19 9.02 -16.99 -5.25
N GLY A 20 8.88 -16.81 -6.57
CA GLY A 20 8.61 -17.90 -7.51
C GLY A 20 7.26 -18.57 -7.33
N LEU A 21 6.23 -17.83 -6.90
CA LEU A 21 4.85 -18.33 -6.88
C LEU A 21 4.35 -18.56 -8.31
N ASN A 22 3.54 -19.59 -8.51
CA ASN A 22 2.83 -19.79 -9.77
C ASN A 22 1.73 -18.73 -9.94
N LEU A 23 1.25 -18.57 -11.18
CA LEU A 23 0.24 -17.56 -11.52
C LEU A 23 -1.00 -17.66 -10.63
N ALA A 24 -1.55 -18.86 -10.43
CA ALA A 24 -2.73 -19.06 -9.59
C ALA A 24 -2.54 -18.50 -8.16
N LYS A 25 -1.37 -18.72 -7.55
CA LYS A 25 -1.06 -18.16 -6.23
C LYS A 25 -0.79 -16.65 -6.26
N GLN A 26 -0.31 -16.10 -7.38
CA GLN A 26 -0.12 -14.66 -7.56
C GLN A 26 -1.46 -13.94 -7.68
N GLU A 27 -2.39 -14.47 -8.47
CA GLU A 27 -3.77 -13.96 -8.59
C GLU A 27 -4.53 -14.05 -7.26
N GLU A 28 -4.31 -15.13 -6.49
CA GLU A 28 -4.93 -15.32 -5.17
C GLU A 28 -4.57 -14.20 -4.18
N ILE A 29 -3.43 -13.53 -4.36
CA ILE A 29 -2.96 -12.45 -3.47
C ILE A 29 -4.05 -11.39 -3.34
N ILE A 30 -4.55 -10.86 -4.46
CA ILE A 30 -5.55 -9.78 -4.44
C ILE A 30 -6.81 -10.22 -3.71
N SER A 31 -7.27 -11.46 -3.94
CA SER A 31 -8.42 -12.04 -3.23
C SER A 31 -8.18 -12.13 -1.72
N GLN A 32 -7.01 -12.60 -1.29
CA GLN A 32 -6.63 -12.68 0.12
C GLN A 32 -6.58 -11.29 0.77
N LEU A 33 -6.01 -10.29 0.09
CA LEU A 33 -5.96 -8.91 0.59
C LEU A 33 -7.37 -8.35 0.77
N LYS A 34 -8.27 -8.54 -0.20
CA LYS A 34 -9.69 -8.18 -0.11
C LYS A 34 -10.39 -8.86 1.08
N GLN A 35 -10.16 -10.15 1.28
CA GLN A 35 -10.77 -10.89 2.39
C GLN A 35 -10.28 -10.38 3.75
N ARG A 36 -8.99 -10.08 3.88
CA ARG A 36 -8.42 -9.51 5.12
C ARG A 36 -8.97 -8.14 5.43
N ALA A 37 -9.08 -7.27 4.42
CA ALA A 37 -9.69 -5.96 4.54
C ALA A 37 -11.15 -6.04 4.98
N ARG A 38 -11.96 -6.93 4.38
CA ARG A 38 -13.34 -7.20 4.81
C ARG A 38 -13.42 -7.58 6.28
N ARG A 39 -12.53 -8.47 6.75
CA ARG A 39 -12.48 -8.86 8.16
C ARG A 39 -12.17 -7.66 9.06
N LEU A 40 -11.20 -6.83 8.69
CA LEU A 40 -10.85 -5.63 9.48
C LEU A 40 -12.00 -4.65 9.59
N VAL A 41 -12.67 -4.33 8.48
CA VAL A 41 -13.84 -3.42 8.47
C VAL A 41 -14.98 -3.99 9.33
N LYS A 42 -15.15 -5.31 9.34
CA LYS A 42 -16.14 -5.98 10.20
C LYS A 42 -15.80 -5.87 11.70
N TYR A 43 -14.54 -6.04 12.09
CA TYR A 43 -14.15 -5.96 13.51
C TYR A 43 -14.10 -4.53 14.04
N PHE A 44 -13.89 -3.54 13.17
CA PHE A 44 -13.77 -2.12 13.53
C PHE A 44 -14.76 -1.26 12.72
N PRO A 45 -16.08 -1.48 12.89
CA PRO A 45 -17.10 -0.76 12.13
C PRO A 45 -16.99 0.74 12.41
N ASN A 46 -17.13 1.56 11.37
CA ASN A 46 -17.07 3.03 11.42
C ASN A 46 -15.75 3.64 11.95
N LYS A 47 -14.72 2.83 12.22
CA LYS A 47 -13.39 3.32 12.68
C LYS A 47 -12.36 3.42 11.56
N ILE A 48 -12.53 2.67 10.47
CA ILE A 48 -11.57 2.64 9.36
C ILE A 48 -12.13 3.46 8.20
N GLN A 49 -11.40 4.49 7.77
CA GLN A 49 -11.80 5.27 6.58
C GLN A 49 -11.22 4.69 5.27
N ARG A 50 -10.02 4.10 5.34
CA ARG A 50 -9.29 3.59 4.18
C ARG A 50 -8.27 2.54 4.59
N VAL A 51 -8.00 1.62 3.68
CA VAL A 51 -6.94 0.61 3.85
C VAL A 51 -5.94 0.71 2.70
N TRP A 52 -4.66 0.70 3.03
CA TRP A 52 -3.57 0.59 2.07
C TRP A 52 -2.90 -0.77 2.24
N PHE A 53 -2.90 -1.59 1.19
CA PHE A 53 -2.10 -2.80 1.14
C PHE A 53 -0.83 -2.59 0.35
N TYR A 54 0.25 -3.19 0.85
CA TYR A 54 1.52 -3.33 0.17
C TYR A 54 1.85 -4.82 0.09
N GLY A 55 1.72 -5.39 -1.10
CA GLY A 55 2.18 -6.75 -1.40
C GLY A 55 3.61 -6.69 -1.93
N VAL A 56 4.58 -7.18 -1.15
CA VAL A 56 5.96 -7.40 -1.63
C VAL A 56 6.02 -8.78 -2.29
N ILE A 57 6.14 -8.79 -3.62
CA ILE A 57 5.93 -9.99 -4.43
C ILE A 57 6.99 -10.13 -5.52
N ASP A 58 6.92 -11.25 -6.25
CA ASP A 58 7.62 -11.43 -7.52
C ASP A 58 6.62 -11.29 -8.68
N PHE A 59 7.09 -10.81 -9.83
CA PHE A 59 6.26 -10.53 -11.00
C PHE A 59 6.63 -11.44 -12.18
N SER A 60 5.74 -12.39 -12.48
CA SER A 60 5.78 -13.13 -13.74
C SER A 60 5.25 -12.27 -14.89
N LYS A 61 5.54 -12.65 -16.14
CA LYS A 61 5.02 -11.92 -17.32
C LYS A 61 3.50 -12.04 -17.39
N GLU A 62 3.00 -13.23 -17.10
CA GLU A 62 1.58 -13.57 -17.10
C GLU A 62 0.83 -12.78 -16.03
N PHE A 63 1.42 -12.63 -14.83
CA PHE A 63 0.80 -11.83 -13.78
C PHE A 63 0.77 -10.33 -14.11
N ILE A 64 1.78 -9.80 -14.80
CA ILE A 64 1.76 -8.41 -15.27
C ILE A 64 0.62 -8.19 -16.28
N ILE A 65 0.39 -9.14 -17.19
CA ILE A 65 -0.73 -9.07 -18.14
C ILE A 65 -2.05 -9.06 -17.37
N TYR A 66 -2.24 -10.00 -16.45
CA TYR A 66 -3.41 -10.07 -15.58
C TYR A 66 -3.67 -8.74 -14.85
N LEU A 67 -2.62 -8.11 -14.28
CA LEU A 67 -2.75 -6.83 -13.59
C LEU A 67 -3.26 -5.73 -14.52
N LYS A 68 -2.70 -5.62 -15.73
CA LYS A 68 -3.12 -4.62 -16.72
C LYS A 68 -4.54 -4.85 -17.22
N GLU A 69 -4.98 -6.10 -17.35
CA GLU A 69 -6.35 -6.46 -17.71
C GLU A 69 -7.37 -6.15 -16.61
N ASN A 70 -6.92 -5.99 -15.36
CA ASN A 70 -7.76 -5.73 -14.19
C ASN A 70 -7.57 -4.31 -13.62
N ASP A 71 -7.26 -3.34 -14.48
CA ASP A 71 -7.15 -1.92 -14.14
C ASP A 71 -6.06 -1.55 -13.13
N TYR A 72 -5.04 -2.41 -12.96
CA TYR A 72 -3.83 -2.04 -12.22
C TYR A 72 -2.86 -1.32 -13.16
N PHE A 73 -2.40 -0.16 -12.71
CA PHE A 73 -1.44 0.64 -13.45
C PHE A 73 -0.04 0.53 -12.86
N GLU A 74 0.94 0.48 -13.76
CA GLU A 74 2.34 0.52 -13.38
C GLU A 74 2.69 1.90 -12.82
N ILE A 75 3.34 1.94 -11.66
CA ILE A 75 3.76 3.17 -10.99
C ILE A 75 5.29 3.28 -10.99
N TYR A 76 5.80 4.51 -10.92
CA TYR A 76 7.24 4.75 -10.89
C TYR A 76 7.90 4.12 -9.67
N SER A 77 8.92 3.30 -9.91
CA SER A 77 9.76 2.66 -8.89
C SER A 77 11.14 2.33 -9.49
N LYS A 78 12.11 2.02 -8.62
CA LYS A 78 13.45 1.51 -8.99
C LYS A 78 13.42 0.11 -9.61
N ASP A 79 12.30 -0.59 -9.49
CA ASP A 79 11.99 -1.80 -10.23
C ASP A 79 10.46 -1.84 -10.49
N LYS A 80 9.80 -3.01 -10.48
CA LYS A 80 8.38 -3.13 -10.81
C LYS A 80 7.49 -2.78 -9.63
N ALA A 81 6.50 -1.92 -9.90
CA ALA A 81 5.44 -1.60 -8.97
C ALA A 81 4.13 -1.32 -9.71
N PHE A 82 3.02 -1.79 -9.15
CA PHE A 82 1.68 -1.62 -9.68
C PHE A 82 0.75 -1.12 -8.59
N TYR A 83 -0.24 -0.32 -8.98
CA TYR A 83 -1.29 0.16 -8.09
C TYR A 83 -2.66 -0.08 -8.70
N GLY A 84 -3.62 -0.42 -7.84
CA GLY A 84 -5.03 -0.48 -8.16
C GLY A 84 -5.89 -0.14 -6.94
N GLU A 85 -7.17 0.16 -7.18
CA GLU A 85 -8.13 0.44 -6.13
C GLU A 85 -9.27 -0.56 -6.15
N GLU A 86 -9.68 -0.98 -4.96
CA GLU A 86 -10.74 -1.95 -4.77
C GLU A 86 -11.78 -1.40 -3.82
N LYS A 87 -13.04 -1.50 -4.22
CA LYS A 87 -14.16 -1.11 -3.37
C LYS A 87 -14.61 -2.29 -2.54
N ILE A 88 -14.52 -2.17 -1.21
CA ILE A 88 -14.99 -3.21 -0.30
C ILE A 88 -16.28 -2.78 0.36
N ILE A 89 -17.29 -3.62 0.19
CA ILE A 89 -18.59 -3.49 0.84
C ILE A 89 -18.60 -4.46 2.01
N SER A 90 -18.76 -3.93 3.22
CA SER A 90 -19.11 -4.73 4.40
C SER A 90 -20.62 -4.72 4.54
N ILE A 91 -21.24 -5.90 4.45
CA ILE A 91 -22.66 -6.07 4.76
C ILE A 91 -22.73 -6.45 6.22
N ASP A 92 -23.04 -5.47 7.08
CA ASP A 92 -23.57 -5.76 8.41
C ASP A 92 -25.05 -5.36 8.44
N LYS A 93 -25.84 -6.06 9.27
CA LYS A 93 -27.31 -6.04 9.25
C LYS A 93 -27.94 -4.64 9.24
N ASP A 94 -27.24 -3.63 9.78
CA ASP A 94 -27.77 -2.27 10.00
C ASP A 94 -26.93 -1.14 9.37
N SER A 95 -25.83 -1.45 8.65
CA SER A 95 -24.98 -0.39 8.06
C SER A 95 -24.29 -0.82 6.76
N HIS A 96 -24.42 0.02 5.72
CA HIS A 96 -23.64 -0.10 4.48
C HIS A 96 -22.30 0.62 4.64
N ASN A 97 -21.32 -0.06 5.23
CA ASN A 97 -19.96 0.48 5.32
C ASN A 97 -19.19 0.16 4.04
N GLN A 98 -18.81 1.22 3.33
CA GLN A 98 -17.95 1.15 2.15
C GLN A 98 -16.58 1.68 2.51
N VAL A 99 -15.55 0.88 2.25
CA VAL A 99 -14.16 1.27 2.45
C VAL A 99 -13.40 1.04 1.15
N PHE A 100 -12.66 2.06 0.73
CA PHE A 100 -11.74 1.95 -0.40
C PHE A 100 -10.43 1.34 0.05
N VAL A 101 -9.93 0.42 -0.76
CA VAL A 101 -8.69 -0.31 -0.51
C VAL A 101 -7.73 -0.04 -1.64
N GLY A 102 -6.68 0.73 -1.37
CA GLY A 102 -5.57 0.92 -2.29
C GLY A 102 -4.63 -0.27 -2.19
N ILE A 103 -4.36 -0.95 -3.31
CA ILE A 103 -3.47 -2.09 -3.38
C ILE A 103 -2.21 -1.68 -4.15
N ASN A 104 -1.09 -1.67 -3.46
CA ASN A 104 0.24 -1.48 -4.02
C ASN A 104 0.94 -2.83 -4.09
N LEU A 105 1.28 -3.28 -5.28
CA LEU A 105 2.11 -4.46 -5.50
C LEU A 105 3.51 -3.97 -5.87
N ILE A 106 4.51 -4.37 -5.11
CA ILE A 106 5.89 -3.92 -5.28
C ILE A 106 6.81 -5.12 -5.33
N SER A 107 7.83 -5.05 -6.19
CA SER A 107 8.80 -6.12 -6.26
C SER A 107 9.71 -6.07 -5.03
N PHE A 108 10.35 -7.19 -4.71
CA PHE A 108 11.35 -7.22 -3.65
C PHE A 108 12.45 -6.18 -3.87
N ASP A 109 12.92 -6.05 -5.10
CA ASP A 109 13.97 -5.09 -5.46
C ASP A 109 13.47 -3.64 -5.40
N ALA A 110 12.25 -3.37 -5.87
CA ALA A 110 11.60 -2.07 -5.74
C ALA A 110 11.53 -1.64 -4.27
N PHE A 111 11.09 -2.55 -3.38
CA PHE A 111 10.87 -2.24 -1.97
C PHE A 111 12.11 -1.65 -1.29
N TRP A 112 13.26 -2.32 -1.38
CA TRP A 112 14.46 -1.85 -0.67
C TRP A 112 15.21 -0.76 -1.44
N LYS A 113 15.26 -0.81 -2.78
CA LYS A 113 15.96 0.20 -3.60
C LYS A 113 15.23 1.54 -3.56
N ASP A 114 13.90 1.55 -3.57
CA ASP A 114 13.12 2.78 -3.40
C ASP A 114 13.34 3.38 -2.01
N ALA A 115 13.30 2.54 -0.97
CA ALA A 115 13.54 2.98 0.40
C ALA A 115 14.94 3.61 0.55
N GLU A 116 15.98 2.94 0.03
CA GLU A 116 17.35 3.45 0.03
C GLU A 116 17.48 4.78 -0.74
N SER A 117 16.91 4.86 -1.95
CA SER A 117 16.97 6.06 -2.79
C SER A 117 16.25 7.25 -2.14
N ARG A 118 15.11 7.01 -1.48
CA ARG A 118 14.35 8.05 -0.78
C ARG A 118 15.10 8.52 0.47
N ASN A 119 15.61 7.59 1.28
CA ASN A 119 16.35 7.90 2.50
C ASN A 119 17.64 8.67 2.20
N SER A 120 18.40 8.23 1.19
CA SER A 120 19.64 8.92 0.78
C SER A 120 19.36 10.34 0.25
N THR A 121 18.31 10.52 -0.55
CA THR A 121 17.89 11.83 -1.05
C THR A 121 17.45 12.75 0.08
N PHE A 122 16.63 12.26 1.01
CA PHE A 122 16.18 13.01 2.18
C PHE A 122 17.36 13.48 3.04
N LEU A 123 18.30 12.57 3.34
CA LEU A 123 19.51 12.89 4.11
C LEU A 123 20.40 13.92 3.40
N LYS A 124 20.49 13.85 2.06
CA LYS A 124 21.23 14.84 1.28
C LYS A 124 20.59 16.22 1.40
N ILE A 125 19.27 16.32 1.22
CA ILE A 125 18.53 17.59 1.35
C ILE A 125 18.71 18.17 2.76
N LEU A 126 18.59 17.34 3.81
CA LEU A 126 18.82 17.78 5.19
C LEU A 126 20.24 18.33 5.39
N LYS A 127 21.27 17.58 4.98
CA LYS A 127 22.67 18.00 5.10
C LYS A 127 22.94 19.30 4.35
N ASP A 128 22.40 19.45 3.14
CA ASP A 128 22.57 20.66 2.34
C ASP A 128 21.83 21.85 2.98
N GLY A 129 20.67 21.63 3.60
CA GLY A 129 19.94 22.63 4.38
C GLY A 129 20.76 23.16 5.56
N PHE A 130 21.35 22.25 6.36
CA PHE A 130 22.21 22.62 7.49
C PHE A 130 23.48 23.35 7.06
N ARG A 131 24.07 22.97 5.92
CA ARG A 131 25.26 23.66 5.37
C ARG A 131 24.94 25.08 4.91
N LYS A 132 23.78 25.28 4.28
CA LYS A 132 23.32 26.61 3.84
C LYS A 132 22.97 27.53 5.01
N HIS A 133 22.49 26.98 6.12
CA HIS A 133 22.11 27.73 7.32
C HIS A 133 23.09 27.54 8.47
N LYS A 134 24.39 27.37 8.18
CA LYS A 134 25.42 27.34 9.23
C LYS A 134 25.23 28.60 10.09
N PRO A 135 24.94 28.46 11.40
CA PRO A 135 24.86 29.63 12.26
C PRO A 135 26.25 30.28 12.25
N SER A 136 26.29 31.59 12.01
CA SER A 136 27.47 32.40 12.23
C SER A 136 27.85 32.24 13.71
N ILE A 137 28.93 31.52 13.98
CA ILE A 137 29.50 31.49 15.32
C ILE A 137 30.21 32.84 15.48
N ASN A 138 29.54 33.78 16.15
CA ASN A 138 30.18 34.96 16.73
C ASN A 138 30.99 34.56 17.96
#